data_AF-C6JSG8-F1
#
_entry.id   AF-C6JSG8-F1
#
_cell.length_a   1.000
_cell.length_b   1.000
_cell.length_c   1.000
_cell.angle_alpha   90.00
_cell.angle_beta   90.00
_cell.angle_gamma   90.00
#
_symmetry.space_group_name_H-M   'P 1'
#
loop_
_entity.id
_entity.type
_entity.pdbx_description
1 polymer ?
#
loop_
_entity_poly.entity_id
_entity_poly.type
_entity_poly.pdbx_seq_one_letter_code
_entity_poly.pdbx_strand_id
1 'polypeptide(L)'
;VEAKVGLEKERMRATRHVLSEYGNMSSACVLFILDEMRKRSAEDGRATTGEGFEWGVLFGFGPGLTVETVVLHSVPITTGAAITA
;
A
#
# COMPACT_ATOMS: atom_id res chain seq x y z
N VAL A 1 13.76 -2.94 -7.86
CA VAL A 1 13.07 -3.98 -7.06
C VAL A 1 12.04 -4.71 -7.92
N GLU A 2 10.97 -4.04 -8.37
CA GLU A 2 9.90 -4.60 -9.23
C GLU A 2 10.39 -5.59 -10.31
N ALA A 3 11.26 -5.16 -11.24
CA ALA A 3 11.80 -6.02 -12.29
C ALA A 3 12.61 -7.22 -11.78
N LYS A 4 13.32 -7.06 -10.66
CA LYS A 4 14.17 -8.12 -10.10
C LYS A 4 13.36 -9.26 -9.49
N VAL A 5 12.16 -8.95 -8.98
CA VAL A 5 11.24 -9.92 -8.37
C VAL A 5 10.03 -10.25 -9.26
N GLY A 6 9.97 -9.71 -10.48
CA GLY A 6 8.90 -9.99 -11.45
C GLY A 6 7.52 -9.48 -11.03
N LEU A 7 7.45 -8.36 -10.30
CA LEU A 7 6.16 -7.77 -9.89
C LEU A 7 5.44 -7.11 -11.07
N GLU A 8 4.11 -7.25 -11.11
CA GLU A 8 3.22 -6.47 -11.96
C GLU A 8 3.35 -4.97 -11.66
N LYS A 9 3.19 -4.11 -12.67
CA LYS A 9 3.42 -2.66 -12.52
C LYS A 9 2.48 -1.99 -11.53
N GLU A 10 1.29 -2.54 -11.44
CA GLU A 10 0.18 -2.11 -10.61
C GLU A 10 0.51 -2.21 -9.12
N ARG A 11 1.39 -3.16 -8.73
CA ARG A 11 1.80 -3.37 -7.32
C ARG A 11 2.56 -2.19 -6.72
N MET A 12 3.19 -1.40 -7.57
CA MET A 12 3.96 -0.22 -7.16
C MET A 12 3.17 1.08 -7.34
N ARG A 13 1.87 1.03 -7.70
CA ARG A 13 1.04 2.20 -7.99
C ARG A 13 1.00 3.18 -6.81
N ALA A 14 0.68 2.71 -5.60
CA ALA A 14 0.61 3.56 -4.41
C ALA A 14 1.96 4.21 -4.08
N THR A 15 3.06 3.44 -4.13
CA THR A 15 4.43 3.96 -3.92
C THR A 15 4.79 5.04 -4.93
N ARG A 16 4.50 4.81 -6.22
CA ARG A 16 4.78 5.78 -7.30
C ARG A 16 3.92 7.03 -7.18
N HIS A 17 2.65 6.88 -6.79
CA HIS A 17 1.76 8.03 -6.58
C HIS A 17 2.30 8.92 -5.46
N VAL A 18 2.62 8.37 -4.29
CA VAL A 18 3.17 9.15 -3.19
C VAL A 18 4.49 9.82 -3.56
N LEU A 19 5.38 9.12 -4.28
CA LEU A 19 6.63 9.72 -4.75
C LEU A 19 6.39 10.87 -5.74
N SER A 20 5.42 10.73 -6.64
CA SER A 20 5.05 11.77 -7.63
C SER A 20 4.52 13.02 -6.95
N GLU A 21 3.59 12.85 -6.00
CA GLU A 21 2.88 13.97 -5.37
C GLU A 21 3.70 14.65 -4.25
N TYR A 22 4.50 13.88 -3.51
CA TYR A 22 5.13 14.35 -2.28
C TYR A 22 6.66 14.20 -2.27
N GLY A 23 7.25 13.53 -3.26
CA GLY A 23 8.67 13.21 -3.25
C GLY A 23 9.06 12.24 -2.14
N ASN A 24 10.35 12.24 -1.80
CA ASN A 24 10.87 11.44 -0.68
C ASN A 24 10.79 12.24 0.62
N MET A 25 9.79 11.92 1.44
CA MET A 25 9.55 12.45 2.79
C MET A 25 10.27 11.66 3.89
N SER A 26 11.32 10.91 3.56
CA SER A 26 12.06 10.05 4.49
C SER A 26 11.15 9.00 5.14
N SER A 27 11.21 8.83 6.46
CA SER A 27 10.45 7.82 7.21
C SER A 27 8.93 7.93 7.07
N ALA A 28 8.40 9.13 6.80
CA ALA A 28 6.95 9.33 6.66
C ALA A 28 6.37 8.71 5.37
N CYS A 29 7.19 8.49 4.33
CA CYS A 29 6.73 7.97 3.04
C CYS A 29 5.89 6.70 3.15
N VAL A 30 6.34 5.74 3.96
CA VAL A 30 5.69 4.43 4.04
C VAL A 30 4.28 4.54 4.64
N LEU A 31 4.05 5.49 5.56
CA LEU A 31 2.74 5.75 6.13
C LEU A 31 1.78 6.34 5.10
N PHE A 32 2.25 7.27 4.27
CA PHE A 32 1.46 7.84 3.18
C PHE A 32 1.14 6.80 2.10
N ILE A 33 2.06 5.86 1.84
CA ILE A 33 1.82 4.77 0.88
C ILE A 33 0.72 3.83 1.40
N LEU A 34 0.75 3.47 2.68
CA LEU A 34 -0.32 2.68 3.29
C LEU A 34 -1.66 3.42 3.28
N ASP A 35 -1.64 4.72 3.54
CA ASP A 35 -2.83 5.57 3.51
C ASP A 35 -3.45 5.68 2.11
N GLU A 36 -2.63 5.90 1.08
CA GLU A 36 -3.07 5.88 -0.31
C GLU A 36 -3.63 4.52 -0.70
N MET A 37 -2.91 3.44 -0.39
CA MET A 37 -3.31 2.07 -0.73
C MET A 37 -4.68 1.71 -0.14
N ARG A 38 -4.91 2.00 1.15
CA ARG A 38 -6.20 1.68 1.79
C ARG A 38 -7.35 2.52 1.23
N LYS A 39 -7.11 3.80 0.91
CA LYS A 39 -8.13 4.72 0.38
C LYS A 39 -8.53 4.30 -1.02
N ARG A 40 -7.54 4.05 -1.90
CA ARG A 40 -7.79 3.53 -3.24
C ARG A 40 -8.46 2.18 -3.23
N SER A 41 -8.09 1.29 -2.31
CA SER A 41 -8.76 0.00 -2.18
C SER A 41 -10.26 0.17 -1.90
N ALA A 42 -10.63 1.12 -1.03
CA ALA A 42 -12.03 1.41 -0.75
C ALA A 42 -12.75 2.08 -1.94
N GLU A 43 -12.12 3.06 -2.58
CA GLU A 43 -12.66 3.76 -3.76
C GLU A 43 -12.87 2.81 -4.95
N ASP A 44 -11.91 1.91 -5.18
CA ASP A 44 -11.94 0.92 -6.26
C ASP A 44 -12.84 -0.29 -5.93
N GLY A 45 -13.51 -0.30 -4.77
CA GLY A 45 -14.42 -1.39 -4.36
C GLY A 45 -13.71 -2.73 -4.12
N ARG A 46 -12.46 -2.71 -3.66
CA ARG A 46 -11.68 -3.93 -3.37
C ARG A 46 -12.17 -4.61 -2.10
N ALA A 47 -11.94 -5.91 -2.01
CA ALA A 47 -12.36 -6.72 -0.87
C ALA A 47 -11.61 -6.39 0.44
N THR A 48 -10.35 -5.94 0.35
CA THR A 48 -9.50 -5.66 1.51
C THR A 48 -8.77 -4.33 1.37
N THR A 49 -8.27 -3.79 2.49
CA THR A 49 -7.42 -2.58 2.52
C THR A 49 -6.07 -2.75 1.79
N GLY A 50 -5.69 -3.99 1.45
CA GLY A 50 -4.46 -4.32 0.73
C GLY A 50 -4.72 -4.61 -0.75
N GLU A 51 -5.51 -3.78 -1.42
CA GLU A 51 -5.87 -3.92 -2.85
C GLU A 51 -6.58 -5.24 -3.19
N GLY A 52 -7.27 -5.84 -2.22
CA GLY A 52 -7.95 -7.14 -2.35
C GLY A 52 -7.07 -8.35 -2.03
N PHE A 53 -5.81 -8.15 -1.63
CA PHE A 53 -4.92 -9.23 -1.18
C PHE A 53 -4.92 -9.29 0.35
N GLU A 54 -4.79 -10.51 0.88
CA GLU A 54 -4.76 -10.75 2.31
C GLU A 54 -3.43 -10.33 2.94
N TRP A 55 -2.31 -10.63 2.26
CA TRP A 55 -0.96 -10.42 2.76
C TRP A 55 -0.19 -9.39 1.94
N GLY A 56 0.62 -8.60 2.62
CA GLY A 56 1.52 -7.63 2.02
C GLY A 56 2.85 -7.54 2.78
N VAL A 57 3.81 -6.85 2.17
CA VAL A 57 5.10 -6.55 2.78
C VAL A 57 5.42 -5.07 2.60
N LEU A 58 5.90 -4.44 3.67
CA LEU A 58 6.39 -3.07 3.67
C LEU A 58 7.90 -3.08 3.89
N PHE A 59 8.62 -2.31 3.08
CA PHE A 59 10.06 -2.16 3.17
C PHE A 59 10.44 -0.72 3.49
N GLY A 60 11.34 -0.54 4.46
CA GLY A 60 12.06 0.70 4.73
C GLY A 60 13.55 0.54 4.42
N PHE A 61 14.18 1.56 3.84
CA PHE A 61 15.60 1.56 3.49
C PHE A 61 16.31 2.78 4.09
N GLY A 62 17.41 2.57 4.82
CA GLY A 62 18.11 3.61 5.57
C GLY A 62 19.65 3.58 5.48
N PRO A 63 20.34 4.56 6.11
CA PRO A 63 21.80 4.70 6.06
C PRO A 63 22.57 3.44 6.49
N GLY A 64 23.72 3.18 5.85
CA GLY A 64 24.57 2.01 6.09
C GLY A 64 24.24 0.78 5.24
N LEU A 65 23.01 0.72 4.69
CA LEU A 65 22.29 -0.45 4.14
C LEU A 65 21.50 -1.22 5.20
N THR A 66 20.63 -0.50 5.91
CA THR A 66 19.58 -1.12 6.74
C THR A 66 18.33 -1.34 5.89
N VAL A 67 17.75 -2.53 6.01
CA VAL A 67 16.43 -2.86 5.44
C VAL A 67 15.50 -3.25 6.58
N GLU A 68 14.43 -2.49 6.76
CA GLU A 68 13.34 -2.85 7.66
C GLU A 68 12.25 -3.53 6.84
N THR A 69 11.74 -4.66 7.32
CA THR A 69 10.70 -5.44 6.63
C THR A 69 9.58 -5.77 7.60
N VAL A 70 8.35 -5.41 7.23
CA VAL A 70 7.15 -5.71 8.01
C VAL A 70 6.18 -6.52 7.15
N VAL A 71 5.75 -7.67 7.66
CA VAL A 71 4.66 -8.44 7.08
C VAL A 71 3.34 -7.85 7.58
N LEU A 72 2.43 -7.59 6.65
CA LEU A 72 1.14 -6.97 6.92
C LEU A 72 0.00 -7.92 6.55
N HIS A 73 -1.02 -7.94 7.39
CA HIS A 73 -2.31 -8.59 7.10
C HIS A 73 -3.33 -7.49 6.84
N SER A 74 -4.01 -7.57 5.70
CA SER A 74 -5.04 -6.61 5.30
C SER A 74 -6.35 -6.87 6.05
N VAL A 75 -7.22 -5.86 6.10
CA VAL A 75 -8.53 -5.98 6.75
C VAL A 75 -9.62 -5.95 5.67
N PRO A 76 -10.69 -6.77 5.79
CA PRO A 76 -11.85 -6.68 4.92
C PRO A 76 -12.47 -5.28 4.92
N ILE A 77 -12.82 -4.77 3.74
CA ILE A 77 -13.56 -3.52 3.61
C ILE A 77 -15.04 -3.87 3.65
N THR A 78 -15.69 -3.61 4.78
CA THR A 78 -17.15 -3.77 4.88
C THR A 78 -17.80 -2.65 4.08
N THR A 79 -18.33 -2.97 2.91
CA THR A 79 -19.30 -2.09 2.25
C THR A 79 -20.45 -1.95 3.22
N GLY A 80 -20.71 -0.74 3.73
CA GLY A 80 -21.84 -0.52 4.62
C GLY A 80 -23.07 -1.15 3.98
N ALA A 81 -23.67 -2.13 4.65
CA ALA A 81 -24.98 -2.63 4.26
C ALA A 81 -25.83 -1.39 4.05
N ALA A 82 -26.31 -1.19 2.82
CA ALA A 82 -27.30 -0.17 2.56
C ALA A 82 -28.41 -0.42 3.58
N ILE A 83 -28.54 0.48 4.56
CA ILE A 83 -29.69 0.50 5.45
C ILE A 83 -30.82 0.97 4.54
N THR A 84 -31.42 0.04 3.78
CA THR A 84 -32.70 0.26 3.14
C THR A 84 -33.71 0.39 4.26
N ALA A 85 -34.03 1.64 4.60
CA ALA A 85 -35.24 2.01 5.30
C ALA A 85 -36.44 1.93 4.35
#